data_AF-A0A318K947-F1
#
_entry.id   AF-A0A318K947-F1
#
_cell.length_a   1.000
_cell.length_b   1.000
_cell.length_c   1.000
_cell.angle_alpha   90.00
_cell.angle_beta   90.00
_cell.angle_gamma   90.00
#
_symmetry.space_group_name_H-M   'P 1'
#
loop_
_entity.id
_entity.type
_entity.pdbx_description
1 polymer ?
#
loop_
_entity_poly.entity_id
_entity_poly.type
_entity_poly.pdbx_seq_one_letter_code
_entity_poly.pdbx_strand_id
1 'polypeptide(L)'
;MEAELADLAQAYVDRHWPSNGHRISSRATCTLDWDEDYCRRVAAYFEKAPRLAYDTVLVRRYDQFKRENLQQYRVVVDAGITVRPWLTPGQPYRGSAELRASVRTTGELYVYLTSAGHGPEPDERFHPMLEPSGIVVDGVELSHNDVFRVVHDAFGHVMSGRGFSARGEFGAAFCHMGMYSADVHPVLFTEQVAQICWFFFGPRSAERRYPPQKVFEFPTHYLTEFRSLFRL
;
A
#
# COMPACT_ATOMS: atom_id res chain seq x y z
N MET A 1 15.19 -11.82 9.51
CA MET A 1 14.52 -10.80 8.68
C MET A 1 13.14 -11.20 8.15
N GLU A 2 12.92 -12.09 7.17
CA GLU A 2 11.53 -12.35 6.69
C GLU A 2 10.63 -13.00 7.76
N ALA A 3 11.09 -14.08 8.40
CA ALA A 3 10.37 -14.70 9.51
C ALA A 3 10.18 -13.74 10.70
N GLU A 4 11.17 -12.90 10.94
CA GLU A 4 11.16 -11.88 11.99
C GLU A 4 10.16 -10.76 11.70
N LEU A 5 10.05 -10.29 10.45
CA LEU A 5 9.02 -9.34 10.03
C LEU A 5 7.62 -9.93 10.16
N ALA A 6 7.45 -11.22 9.85
CA ALA A 6 6.16 -11.90 10.01
C ALA A 6 5.75 -11.99 11.48
N ASP A 7 6.69 -12.30 12.38
CA ASP A 7 6.44 -12.33 13.83
C ASP A 7 6.15 -10.93 14.38
N LEU A 8 6.87 -9.91 13.94
CA LEU A 8 6.64 -8.51 14.32
C LEU A 8 5.30 -7.98 13.80
N ALA A 9 4.93 -8.33 12.56
CA ALA A 9 3.63 -8.00 11.99
C ALA A 9 2.49 -8.67 12.76
N GLN A 10 2.67 -9.95 13.15
CA GLN A 10 1.70 -10.65 13.98
C GLN A 10 1.59 -9.99 15.36
N ALA A 11 2.70 -9.69 16.03
CA ALA A 11 2.70 -9.04 17.34
C ALA A 11 2.06 -7.65 17.29
N TYR A 12 2.28 -6.89 16.20
CA TYR A 12 1.61 -5.63 15.95
C TYR A 12 0.08 -5.81 15.88
N VAL A 13 -0.38 -6.81 15.12
CA VAL A 13 -1.82 -7.10 14.96
C VAL A 13 -2.44 -7.58 16.26
N ASP A 14 -1.81 -8.51 16.97
CA ASP A 14 -2.33 -9.04 18.24
C ASP A 14 -2.46 -7.94 19.30
N ARG A 15 -1.55 -6.95 19.28
CA ARG A 15 -1.59 -5.81 20.20
C ARG A 15 -2.74 -4.84 19.91
N HIS A 16 -3.06 -4.59 18.65
CA HIS A 16 -4.04 -3.57 18.26
C HIS A 16 -5.43 -4.14 17.98
N TRP A 17 -5.50 -5.39 17.51
CA TRP A 17 -6.73 -6.10 17.14
C TRP A 17 -6.70 -7.55 17.64
N PRO A 18 -6.68 -7.77 18.97
CA PRO A 18 -6.57 -9.12 19.56
C PRO A 18 -7.71 -10.07 19.18
N SER A 19 -8.86 -9.54 18.74
CA SER A 19 -10.00 -10.33 18.26
C SER A 19 -9.88 -10.77 16.79
N ASN A 20 -8.85 -10.30 16.07
CA ASN A 20 -8.62 -10.63 14.67
C ASN A 20 -7.90 -11.98 14.59
N GLY A 21 -8.65 -13.08 14.59
CA GLY A 21 -8.15 -14.45 14.74
C GLY A 21 -7.36 -15.03 13.55
N HIS A 22 -6.90 -14.21 12.61
CA HIS A 22 -6.16 -14.68 11.43
C HIS A 22 -4.66 -14.41 11.56
N ARG A 23 -3.84 -15.44 11.31
CA ARG A 23 -2.39 -15.27 11.25
C ARG A 23 -2.01 -14.47 10.00
N ILE A 24 -1.17 -13.45 10.16
CA ILE A 24 -0.63 -12.66 9.04
C ILE A 24 0.16 -13.55 8.07
N SER A 25 0.86 -14.56 8.57
CA SER A 25 1.54 -15.57 7.74
C SER A 25 0.59 -16.34 6.81
N SER A 26 -0.64 -16.66 7.25
CA SER A 26 -1.65 -17.30 6.39
C SER A 26 -2.09 -16.37 5.26
N ARG A 27 -2.17 -15.06 5.50
CA ARG A 27 -2.46 -14.08 4.45
C ARG A 27 -1.29 -13.92 3.47
N ALA A 28 -0.05 -14.03 3.94
CA ALA A 28 1.13 -14.00 3.07
C ALA A 28 1.08 -15.13 2.03
N THR A 29 0.69 -16.34 2.46
CA THR A 29 0.62 -17.54 1.62
C THR A 29 -0.76 -17.81 1.00
N CYS A 30 -1.70 -16.87 1.06
CA CYS A 30 -3.06 -17.09 0.58
C CYS A 30 -3.11 -17.38 -0.93
N THR A 31 -4.10 -18.16 -1.34
CA THR A 31 -4.36 -18.43 -2.76
C THR A 31 -5.25 -17.33 -3.34
N LEU A 32 -4.81 -16.73 -4.45
CA LEU A 32 -5.57 -15.74 -5.21
C LEU A 32 -6.30 -16.41 -6.37
N ASP A 33 -7.62 -16.40 -6.31
CA ASP A 33 -8.50 -16.66 -7.45
C ASP A 33 -8.57 -15.39 -8.29
N TRP A 34 -7.92 -15.40 -9.45
CA TRP A 34 -7.67 -14.19 -10.21
C TRP A 34 -8.81 -13.88 -11.15
N ASP A 35 -9.39 -12.70 -10.98
CA ASP A 35 -10.42 -12.15 -11.86
C ASP A 35 -9.89 -10.86 -12.53
N GLU A 36 -9.59 -10.95 -13.82
CA GLU A 36 -9.18 -9.79 -14.61
C GLU A 36 -10.35 -8.83 -14.90
N ASP A 37 -11.57 -9.37 -15.03
CA ASP A 37 -12.76 -8.54 -15.25
C ASP A 37 -13.09 -7.72 -14.02
N TYR A 38 -12.86 -8.26 -12.82
CA TYR A 38 -12.87 -7.47 -11.58
C TYR A 38 -11.91 -6.28 -11.66
N CYS A 39 -10.67 -6.52 -12.08
CA CYS A 39 -9.67 -5.46 -12.21
C CYS A 39 -10.11 -4.37 -13.20
N ARG A 40 -10.68 -4.77 -14.35
CA ARG A 40 -11.24 -3.83 -15.34
C ARG A 40 -12.43 -3.05 -14.80
N ARG A 41 -13.33 -3.67 -14.04
CA ARG A 41 -14.47 -2.98 -13.38
C ARG A 41 -13.98 -1.93 -12.39
N VAL A 42 -13.02 -2.29 -11.53
CA VAL A 42 -12.41 -1.35 -10.57
C VAL A 42 -11.72 -0.19 -11.30
N ALA A 43 -10.92 -0.48 -12.32
CA ALA A 43 -10.24 0.55 -13.11
C ALA A 43 -11.23 1.51 -13.79
N ALA A 44 -12.29 0.97 -14.40
CA ALA A 44 -13.33 1.76 -15.06
C ALA A 44 -14.13 2.63 -14.07
N TYR A 45 -14.39 2.12 -12.86
CA TYR A 45 -15.01 2.90 -11.80
C TYR A 45 -14.07 4.00 -11.31
N PHE A 46 -12.81 3.67 -11.02
CA PHE A 46 -11.79 4.63 -10.58
C PHE A 46 -11.64 5.77 -11.59
N GLU A 47 -11.60 5.47 -12.90
CA GLU A 47 -11.50 6.48 -13.96
C GLU A 47 -12.62 7.53 -13.85
N LYS A 48 -13.86 7.09 -13.65
CA LYS A 48 -15.05 7.94 -13.60
C LYS A 48 -15.30 8.58 -12.23
N ALA A 49 -14.68 8.05 -11.17
CA ALA A 49 -14.88 8.51 -9.81
C ALA A 49 -14.43 9.98 -9.63
N PRO A 50 -15.06 10.74 -8.71
CA PRO A 50 -14.64 12.10 -8.41
C PRO A 50 -13.20 12.11 -7.91
N ARG A 51 -12.48 13.21 -8.17
CA ARG A 51 -11.14 13.40 -7.60
C ARG A 51 -11.18 13.60 -6.09
N LEU A 52 -12.23 14.24 -5.58
CA LEU A 52 -12.38 14.58 -4.16
C LEU A 52 -13.85 14.44 -3.74
N ALA A 53 -14.10 13.51 -2.83
CA ALA A 53 -15.35 13.29 -2.10
C ALA A 53 -14.97 12.95 -0.65
N TYR A 54 -14.56 13.96 0.10
CA TYR A 54 -13.91 13.83 1.42
C TYR A 54 -14.80 14.33 2.54
N ASP A 55 -15.77 13.50 2.93
CA ASP A 55 -16.68 13.80 4.02
C ASP A 55 -16.07 13.51 5.40
N THR A 56 -16.82 13.81 6.47
CA THR A 56 -16.33 13.61 7.85
C THR A 56 -16.05 12.15 8.21
N VAL A 57 -16.71 11.19 7.54
CA VAL A 57 -16.44 9.75 7.74
C VAL A 57 -15.09 9.41 7.13
N LEU A 58 -14.87 9.85 5.89
CA LEU A 58 -13.63 9.60 5.17
C LEU A 58 -12.44 10.30 5.83
N VAL A 59 -12.61 11.52 6.37
CA VAL A 59 -11.60 12.21 7.19
C VAL A 59 -11.13 11.31 8.35
N ARG A 60 -12.07 10.76 9.14
CA ARG A 60 -11.71 9.89 10.28
C ARG A 60 -10.96 8.64 9.83
N ARG A 61 -11.32 8.07 8.67
CA ARG A 61 -10.65 6.90 8.10
C ARG A 61 -9.24 7.20 7.61
N TYR A 62 -9.02 8.32 6.93
CA TYR A 62 -7.67 8.76 6.55
C TYR A 62 -6.83 9.10 7.77
N ASP A 63 -7.39 9.76 8.79
CA ASP A 63 -6.66 10.02 10.03
C ASP A 63 -6.26 8.73 10.75
N GLN A 64 -7.13 7.73 10.76
CA GLN A 64 -6.79 6.40 11.29
C GLN A 64 -5.72 5.72 10.43
N PHE A 65 -5.84 5.77 9.10
CA PHE A 65 -4.86 5.20 8.17
C PHE A 65 -3.48 5.82 8.35
N LYS A 66 -3.39 7.16 8.43
CA LYS A 66 -2.16 7.90 8.72
C LYS A 66 -1.52 7.47 10.04
N ARG A 67 -2.31 7.31 11.11
CA ARG A 67 -1.82 6.82 12.41
C ARG A 67 -1.30 5.39 12.32
N GLU A 68 -2.05 4.49 11.69
CA GLU A 68 -1.66 3.08 11.53
C GLU A 68 -0.39 2.96 10.67
N ASN A 69 -0.25 3.75 9.60
CA ASN A 69 0.97 3.83 8.80
C ASN A 69 2.19 4.21 9.66
N LEU A 70 2.07 5.24 10.50
CA LEU A 70 3.15 5.68 11.39
C LEU A 70 3.51 4.60 12.43
N GLN A 71 2.52 3.88 12.95
CA GLN A 71 2.77 2.78 13.89
C GLN A 71 3.48 1.62 13.20
N GLN A 72 3.03 1.22 12.01
CA GLN A 72 3.67 0.18 11.21
C GLN A 72 5.08 0.58 10.77
N TYR A 73 5.31 1.86 10.45
CA TYR A 73 6.65 2.38 10.14
C TYR A 73 7.61 2.20 11.31
N ARG A 74 7.14 2.42 12.55
CA ARG A 74 7.94 2.14 13.75
C ARG A 74 8.34 0.67 13.83
N VAL A 75 7.42 -0.25 13.53
CA VAL A 75 7.73 -1.69 13.47
C VAL A 75 8.82 -1.99 12.43
N VAL A 76 8.79 -1.33 11.27
CA VAL A 76 9.81 -1.49 10.22
C VAL A 76 11.19 -1.04 10.72
N VAL A 77 11.30 0.15 11.32
CA VAL A 77 12.60 0.66 11.79
C VAL A 77 13.10 -0.06 13.04
N ASP A 78 12.20 -0.46 13.94
CA ASP A 78 12.53 -1.25 15.14
C ASP A 78 13.03 -2.66 14.76
N ALA A 79 12.63 -3.17 13.59
CA ALA A 79 13.18 -4.39 12.98
C ALA A 79 14.60 -4.20 12.40
N GLY A 80 15.19 -3.01 12.53
CA GLY A 80 16.52 -2.68 12.00
C GLY A 80 16.55 -2.35 10.51
N ILE A 81 15.40 -2.14 9.87
CA ILE A 81 15.36 -1.72 8.46
C ILE A 81 15.61 -0.22 8.36
N THR A 82 16.67 0.15 7.66
CA THR A 82 17.00 1.54 7.36
C THR A 82 16.22 2.00 6.13
N VAL A 83 15.25 2.87 6.34
CA VAL A 83 14.50 3.50 5.26
C VAL A 83 15.34 4.63 4.65
N ARG A 84 15.34 4.75 3.33
CA ARG A 84 16.07 5.77 2.56
C ARG A 84 15.16 6.37 1.48
N PRO A 85 15.08 7.70 1.31
CA PRO A 85 14.40 8.28 0.16
C PRO A 85 15.20 7.98 -1.12
N TRP A 86 14.52 7.55 -2.19
CA TRP A 86 15.15 7.42 -3.49
C TRP A 86 15.21 8.77 -4.20
N LEU A 87 16.42 9.35 -4.29
CA LEU A 87 16.65 10.70 -4.82
C LEU A 87 17.24 10.71 -6.23
N THR A 88 17.41 9.54 -6.85
CA THR A 88 17.97 9.44 -8.20
C THR A 88 16.87 9.24 -9.24
N PRO A 89 17.10 9.57 -10.53
CA PRO A 89 16.11 9.35 -11.58
C PRO A 89 15.71 7.87 -11.74
N GLY A 90 14.42 7.61 -11.96
CA GLY A 90 13.89 6.27 -12.17
C GLY A 90 13.47 5.55 -10.88
N GLN A 91 13.16 4.26 -10.98
CA GLN A 91 12.71 3.44 -9.85
C GLN A 91 13.91 2.95 -9.02
N PRO A 92 13.79 2.83 -7.68
CA PRO A 92 14.85 2.28 -6.82
C PRO A 92 15.14 0.81 -7.09
N TYR A 93 14.15 0.08 -7.62
CA TYR A 93 14.21 -1.36 -7.85
C TYR A 93 13.67 -1.72 -9.22
N ARG A 94 14.34 -2.64 -9.91
CA ARG A 94 13.85 -3.27 -11.16
C ARG A 94 12.67 -4.20 -10.91
N GLY A 95 12.50 -4.65 -9.68
CA GLY A 95 11.40 -5.51 -9.26
C GLY A 95 11.53 -5.96 -7.81
N SER A 96 10.51 -6.66 -7.31
CA SER A 96 10.42 -7.05 -5.90
C SER A 96 11.58 -7.96 -5.42
N ALA A 97 12.22 -8.70 -6.33
CA ALA A 97 13.37 -9.53 -5.99
C ALA A 97 14.57 -8.67 -5.54
N GLU A 98 14.77 -7.51 -6.16
CA GLU A 98 15.84 -6.57 -5.81
C GLU A 98 15.51 -5.81 -4.52
N LEU A 99 14.26 -5.37 -4.34
CA LEU A 99 13.77 -4.83 -3.07
C LEU A 99 14.06 -5.81 -1.91
N ARG A 100 13.65 -7.08 -2.07
CA ARG A 100 13.88 -8.12 -1.05
C ARG A 100 15.35 -8.40 -0.81
N ALA A 101 16.15 -8.42 -1.87
CA ALA A 101 17.59 -8.61 -1.74
C ALA A 101 18.20 -7.44 -0.94
N SER A 102 17.91 -6.19 -1.33
CA SER A 102 18.34 -4.97 -0.63
C SER A 102 18.05 -5.07 0.87
N VAL A 103 16.79 -5.27 1.23
CA VAL A 103 16.39 -5.36 2.64
C VAL A 103 17.10 -6.52 3.33
N ARG A 104 17.14 -7.73 2.73
CA ARG A 104 17.76 -8.91 3.36
C ARG A 104 19.27 -8.78 3.55
N THR A 105 19.98 -8.19 2.59
CA THR A 105 21.45 -8.19 2.57
C THR A 105 22.07 -6.94 3.18
N THR A 106 21.45 -5.77 2.98
CA THR A 106 21.97 -4.49 3.47
C THR A 106 21.15 -3.90 4.61
N GLY A 107 19.93 -4.40 4.82
CA GLY A 107 18.98 -3.80 5.77
C GLY A 107 18.35 -2.51 5.23
N GLU A 108 18.57 -2.15 3.96
CA GLU A 108 18.07 -0.89 3.39
C GLU A 108 16.80 -1.08 2.55
N LEU A 109 15.82 -0.20 2.77
CA LEU A 109 14.62 -0.05 1.96
C LEU A 109 14.58 1.37 1.38
N TYR A 110 14.70 1.48 0.06
CA TYR A 110 14.58 2.73 -0.68
C TYR A 110 13.12 2.97 -1.07
N VAL A 111 12.54 4.07 -0.57
CA VAL A 111 11.18 4.46 -0.93
C VAL A 111 11.20 5.36 -2.16
N TYR A 112 10.39 4.99 -3.17
CA TYR A 112 10.15 5.86 -4.31
C TYR A 112 9.20 7.00 -3.91
N LEU A 113 9.72 8.22 -3.89
CA LEU A 113 9.00 9.37 -3.35
C LEU A 113 7.77 9.73 -4.18
N THR A 114 6.72 10.10 -3.47
CA THR A 114 5.45 10.67 -3.96
C THR A 114 5.71 11.88 -4.87
N SER A 115 6.68 12.73 -4.51
CA SER A 115 7.09 13.89 -5.32
C SER A 115 7.71 13.52 -6.68
N ALA A 116 8.25 12.30 -6.83
CA ALA A 116 8.86 11.83 -8.07
C ALA A 116 7.94 10.87 -8.86
N GLY A 117 6.93 10.28 -8.23
CA GLY A 117 6.22 9.12 -8.76
C GLY A 117 4.83 9.34 -9.34
N HIS A 118 4.24 10.52 -9.16
CA HIS A 118 2.84 10.75 -9.51
C HIS A 118 2.64 11.35 -10.90
N GLY A 119 1.39 11.29 -11.37
CA GLY A 119 0.93 11.72 -12.70
C GLY A 119 1.36 13.14 -13.09
N PRO A 120 1.10 13.57 -14.34
CA PRO A 120 1.57 14.86 -14.80
C PRO A 120 0.76 15.92 -14.05
N GLU A 121 1.49 16.87 -13.49
CA GLU A 121 1.02 18.04 -12.75
C GLU A 121 0.76 17.81 -11.25
N PRO A 122 1.20 18.76 -10.39
CA PRO A 122 0.77 18.78 -9.01
C PRO A 122 -0.75 18.85 -9.00
N ASP A 123 -1.41 17.86 -8.39
CA ASP A 123 -2.84 17.98 -8.14
C ASP A 123 -3.01 19.17 -7.19
N GLU A 124 -3.49 20.30 -7.71
CA GLU A 124 -3.79 21.49 -6.91
C GLU A 124 -4.89 21.22 -5.87
N ARG A 125 -5.57 20.06 -5.95
CA ARG A 125 -6.58 19.65 -4.99
C ARG A 125 -5.95 18.91 -3.82
N PHE A 126 -6.51 19.21 -2.65
CA PHE A 126 -6.17 18.56 -1.40
C PHE A 126 -6.20 17.02 -1.51
N HIS A 127 -5.15 16.38 -1.01
CA HIS A 127 -5.09 14.93 -0.82
C HIS A 127 -4.44 14.62 0.55
N PRO A 128 -5.13 13.90 1.47
CA PRO A 128 -4.67 13.71 2.85
C PRO A 128 -3.37 12.91 2.94
N MET A 129 -3.06 12.05 1.96
CA MET A 129 -1.81 11.29 1.93
C MET A 129 -0.60 12.14 1.48
N LEU A 130 -0.81 13.34 0.93
CA LEU A 130 0.28 14.27 0.57
C LEU A 130 0.72 15.13 1.76
N GLU A 131 -0.02 15.09 2.88
CA GLU A 131 0.35 15.79 4.10
C GLU A 131 1.70 15.27 4.65
N PRO A 132 2.51 16.16 5.26
CA PRO A 132 3.75 15.76 5.90
C PRO A 132 3.49 14.79 7.05
N SER A 133 4.26 13.72 7.12
CA SER A 133 4.12 12.71 8.18
C SER A 133 4.85 13.05 9.47
N GLY A 134 5.73 14.07 9.45
CA GLY A 134 6.67 14.40 10.52
C GLY A 134 7.89 13.49 10.59
N ILE A 135 8.03 12.50 9.71
CA ILE A 135 9.22 11.65 9.60
C ILE A 135 10.20 12.30 8.63
N VAL A 136 11.41 12.59 9.09
CA VAL A 136 12.50 13.14 8.27
C VAL A 136 13.61 12.11 8.15
N VAL A 137 13.97 11.76 6.91
CA VAL A 137 15.05 10.82 6.58
C VAL A 137 15.97 11.47 5.56
N ASP A 138 17.26 11.51 5.84
CA ASP A 138 18.29 12.11 4.96
C ASP A 138 17.92 13.53 4.49
N GLY A 139 17.32 14.32 5.38
CA GLY A 139 16.90 15.70 5.11
C GLY A 139 15.59 15.86 4.33
N VAL A 140 14.92 14.76 4.00
CA VAL A 140 13.62 14.75 3.30
C VAL A 140 12.50 14.42 4.28
N GLU A 141 11.50 15.29 4.37
CA GLU A 141 10.27 15.00 5.10
C GLU A 141 9.36 14.11 4.25
N LEU A 142 9.07 12.91 4.75
CA LEU A 142 8.21 11.95 4.07
C LEU A 142 6.75 12.38 4.18
N SER A 143 5.99 12.29 3.09
CA SER A 143 4.54 12.39 3.14
C SER A 143 3.92 11.14 3.77
N HIS A 144 2.67 11.21 4.19
CA HIS A 144 1.95 10.01 4.63
C HIS A 144 1.86 8.93 3.56
N ASN A 145 1.84 9.30 2.27
CA ASN A 145 1.89 8.36 1.16
C ASN A 145 3.25 7.67 1.07
N ASP A 146 4.35 8.38 1.29
CA ASP A 146 5.69 7.77 1.32
C ASP A 146 5.81 6.77 2.47
N VAL A 147 5.28 7.12 3.65
CA VAL A 147 5.23 6.21 4.79
C VAL A 147 4.39 4.96 4.46
N PHE A 148 3.23 5.13 3.80
CA PHE A 148 2.42 4.00 3.35
C PHE A 148 3.18 3.09 2.38
N ARG A 149 3.90 3.66 1.41
CA ARG A 149 4.74 2.90 0.48
C ARG A 149 5.82 2.09 1.18
N VAL A 150 6.48 2.68 2.19
CA VAL A 150 7.48 1.97 3.01
C VAL A 150 6.87 0.75 3.68
N VAL A 151 5.74 0.92 4.38
CA VAL A 151 5.13 -0.20 5.12
C VAL A 151 4.50 -1.24 4.19
N HIS A 152 3.99 -0.82 3.02
CA HIS A 152 3.53 -1.74 1.97
C HIS A 152 4.70 -2.52 1.35
N ASP A 153 5.83 -1.88 1.07
CA ASP A 153 7.01 -2.59 0.57
C ASP A 153 7.55 -3.58 1.61
N ALA A 154 7.62 -3.19 2.89
CA ALA A 154 8.10 -4.05 3.96
C ALA A 154 7.16 -5.24 4.23
N PHE A 155 5.87 -5.00 4.48
CA PHE A 155 4.94 -6.07 4.87
C PHE A 155 4.25 -6.71 3.66
N GLY A 156 3.87 -5.90 2.67
CA GLY A 156 3.24 -6.37 1.45
C GLY A 156 4.19 -7.11 0.52
N HIS A 157 5.48 -6.75 0.42
CA HIS A 157 6.41 -7.38 -0.54
C HIS A 157 7.57 -8.14 0.12
N VAL A 158 8.25 -7.56 1.10
CA VAL A 158 9.41 -8.20 1.74
C VAL A 158 8.97 -9.36 2.61
N MET A 159 8.08 -9.13 3.56
CA MET A 159 7.56 -10.16 4.46
C MET A 159 6.80 -11.26 3.71
N SER A 160 5.92 -10.88 2.77
CA SER A 160 5.03 -11.84 2.11
C SER A 160 5.67 -12.61 0.94
N GLY A 161 6.80 -12.11 0.41
CA GLY A 161 7.42 -12.62 -0.81
C GLY A 161 6.71 -12.25 -2.12
N ARG A 162 5.57 -11.54 -2.08
CA ARG A 162 4.77 -11.17 -3.26
C ARG A 162 5.52 -10.23 -4.20
N GLY A 163 5.27 -10.39 -5.51
CA GLY A 163 5.90 -9.58 -6.56
C GLY A 163 5.17 -8.28 -6.91
N PHE A 164 5.75 -7.49 -7.83
CA PHE A 164 5.16 -6.25 -8.37
C PHE A 164 4.27 -6.47 -9.61
N SER A 165 3.96 -7.73 -9.96
CA SER A 165 2.95 -8.01 -10.98
C SER A 165 1.55 -7.71 -10.42
N ALA A 166 0.54 -7.52 -11.28
CA ALA A 166 -0.83 -7.27 -10.81
C ALA A 166 -1.33 -8.31 -9.78
N ARG A 167 -1.05 -9.60 -10.03
CA ARG A 167 -1.35 -10.70 -9.07
C ARG A 167 -0.55 -10.59 -7.77
N GLY A 168 0.72 -10.18 -7.89
CA GLY A 168 1.60 -9.98 -6.76
C GLY A 168 1.13 -8.83 -5.87
N GLU A 169 0.82 -7.68 -6.47
CA GLU A 169 0.26 -6.50 -5.80
C GLU A 169 -1.06 -6.81 -5.10
N PHE A 170 -1.96 -7.58 -5.71
CA PHE A 170 -3.20 -8.01 -5.08
C PHE A 170 -2.95 -8.80 -3.79
N GLY A 171 -2.06 -9.79 -3.85
CA GLY A 171 -1.73 -10.57 -2.66
C GLY A 171 -0.90 -9.79 -1.63
N ALA A 172 -0.04 -8.87 -2.07
CA ALA A 172 0.68 -7.94 -1.20
C ALA A 172 -0.30 -7.05 -0.43
N ALA A 173 -1.21 -6.41 -1.16
CA ALA A 173 -2.27 -5.56 -0.60
C ALA A 173 -3.19 -6.34 0.32
N PHE A 174 -3.63 -7.56 -0.03
CA PHE A 174 -4.47 -8.37 0.86
C PHE A 174 -3.76 -8.81 2.15
N CYS A 175 -2.47 -9.14 2.04
CA CYS A 175 -1.64 -9.48 3.19
C CYS A 175 -1.48 -8.27 4.11
N HIS A 176 -1.02 -7.15 3.56
CA HIS A 176 -0.79 -5.91 4.29
C HIS A 176 -2.08 -5.30 4.84
N MET A 177 -3.20 -5.38 4.12
CA MET A 177 -4.54 -5.00 4.59
C MET A 177 -4.90 -5.73 5.89
N GLY A 178 -4.42 -6.96 6.11
CA GLY A 178 -4.61 -7.69 7.37
C GLY A 178 -3.99 -7.02 8.60
N MET A 179 -3.08 -6.07 8.41
CA MET A 179 -2.45 -5.28 9.45
C MET A 179 -3.15 -3.94 9.72
N TYR A 180 -4.30 -3.67 9.10
CA TYR A 180 -5.06 -2.45 9.36
C TYR A 180 -6.38 -2.76 10.07
N SER A 181 -6.94 -1.74 10.72
CA SER A 181 -8.31 -1.82 11.21
C SER A 181 -9.31 -1.93 10.07
N ALA A 182 -10.45 -2.57 10.34
CA ALA A 182 -11.50 -2.75 9.33
C ALA A 182 -12.01 -1.43 8.72
N ASP A 183 -11.97 -0.33 9.50
CA ASP A 183 -12.37 1.01 9.08
C ASP A 183 -11.41 1.65 8.07
N VAL A 184 -10.16 1.23 8.03
CA VAL A 184 -9.14 1.73 7.08
C VAL A 184 -9.23 1.04 5.72
N HIS A 185 -9.76 -0.19 5.67
CA HIS A 185 -9.80 -0.98 4.44
C HIS A 185 -10.42 -0.28 3.22
N PRO A 186 -11.50 0.54 3.35
CA PRO A 186 -12.04 1.30 2.23
C PRO A 186 -11.06 2.34 1.66
N VAL A 187 -10.28 3.00 2.51
CA VAL A 187 -9.24 3.95 2.07
C VAL A 187 -8.08 3.22 1.41
N LEU A 188 -7.57 2.15 2.05
CA LEU A 188 -6.49 1.33 1.48
C LEU A 188 -6.89 0.76 0.11
N PHE A 189 -8.15 0.37 -0.05
CA PHE A 189 -8.66 -0.10 -1.34
C PHE A 189 -8.52 0.95 -2.44
N THR A 190 -8.92 2.21 -2.16
CA THR A 190 -8.76 3.32 -3.10
C THR A 190 -7.28 3.65 -3.35
N GLU A 191 -6.47 3.71 -2.29
CA GLU A 191 -5.07 4.14 -2.35
C GLU A 191 -4.12 3.11 -2.98
N GLN A 192 -4.42 1.82 -2.88
CA GLN A 192 -3.57 0.75 -3.40
C GLN A 192 -4.27 -0.06 -4.48
N VAL A 193 -5.36 -0.77 -4.14
CA VAL A 193 -5.96 -1.76 -5.05
C VAL A 193 -6.50 -1.11 -6.31
N ALA A 194 -7.21 0.01 -6.18
CA ALA A 194 -7.79 0.69 -7.32
C ALA A 194 -6.75 1.33 -8.25
N GLN A 195 -5.67 1.90 -7.68
CA GLN A 195 -4.57 2.44 -8.46
C GLN A 195 -3.83 1.34 -9.23
N ILE A 196 -3.62 0.16 -8.62
CA ILE A 196 -3.04 -1.01 -9.29
C ILE A 196 -3.94 -1.52 -10.42
N CYS A 197 -5.26 -1.63 -10.17
CA CYS A 197 -6.22 -2.00 -11.22
C CYS A 197 -6.14 -1.03 -12.40
N TRP A 198 -6.10 0.28 -12.12
CA TRP A 198 -6.00 1.29 -13.17
C TRP A 198 -4.65 1.23 -13.91
N PHE A 199 -3.54 1.10 -13.19
CA PHE A 199 -2.20 1.00 -13.76
C PHE A 199 -2.06 -0.17 -14.74
N PHE A 200 -2.63 -1.33 -14.40
CA PHE A 200 -2.50 -2.53 -15.23
C PHE A 200 -3.62 -2.69 -16.27
N PHE A 201 -4.84 -2.23 -16.00
CA PHE A 201 -6.04 -2.54 -16.81
C PHE A 201 -6.87 -1.32 -17.19
N GLY A 202 -6.45 -0.12 -16.79
CA GLY A 202 -7.12 1.12 -17.17
C GLY A 202 -6.86 1.56 -18.61
N PRO A 203 -7.53 2.64 -19.07
CA PRO A 203 -7.45 3.14 -20.45
C PRO A 203 -6.03 3.48 -20.91
N ARG A 204 -5.14 3.83 -19.97
CA ARG A 204 -3.74 4.20 -20.24
C ARG A 204 -2.73 3.17 -19.73
N SER A 205 -3.15 1.92 -19.54
CA SER A 205 -2.29 0.84 -19.04
C SER A 205 -1.02 0.60 -19.88
N ALA A 206 -1.05 0.91 -21.17
CA ALA A 206 0.11 0.84 -22.06
C ALA A 206 1.22 1.84 -21.69
N GLU A 207 0.87 2.97 -21.06
CA GLU A 207 1.81 4.02 -20.65
C GLU A 207 2.59 3.65 -19.38
N ARG A 208 2.15 2.61 -18.63
CA ARG A 208 2.74 2.19 -17.35
C ARG A 208 2.98 3.37 -16.40
N ARG A 209 1.96 4.22 -16.30
CA ARG A 209 1.93 5.40 -15.43
C ARG A 209 0.83 5.24 -14.39
N TYR A 210 1.07 5.70 -13.17
CA TYR A 210 0.01 5.75 -12.15
C TYR A 210 -1.04 6.81 -12.50
N PRO A 211 -2.31 6.60 -12.11
CA PRO A 211 -3.33 7.61 -12.29
C PRO A 211 -3.09 8.80 -11.34
N PRO A 212 -3.73 9.96 -11.59
CA PRO A 212 -3.88 10.97 -10.55
C PRO A 212 -4.49 10.37 -9.29
N GLN A 213 -3.97 10.74 -8.12
CA GLN A 213 -4.55 10.30 -6.86
C GLN A 213 -5.96 10.87 -6.69
N LYS A 214 -6.84 10.11 -6.02
CA LYS A 214 -8.24 10.48 -5.81
C LYS A 214 -8.65 10.12 -4.41
N VAL A 215 -9.40 11.02 -3.77
CA VAL A 215 -9.92 10.85 -2.42
C VAL A 215 -11.42 10.58 -2.49
N PHE A 216 -11.79 9.31 -2.45
CA PHE A 216 -13.19 8.88 -2.38
C PHE A 216 -13.28 7.45 -1.84
N GLU A 217 -14.49 7.05 -1.47
CA GLU A 217 -14.78 5.69 -1.06
C GLU A 217 -15.51 4.92 -2.18
N PHE A 218 -15.01 3.73 -2.50
CA PHE A 218 -15.72 2.81 -3.38
C PHE A 218 -16.99 2.27 -2.72
N PRO A 219 -18.05 1.97 -3.51
CA PRO A 219 -19.16 1.18 -3.02
C PRO A 219 -18.68 -0.14 -2.39
N THR A 220 -19.23 -0.51 -1.23
CA THR A 220 -18.75 -1.62 -0.39
C THR A 220 -18.60 -2.95 -1.14
N HIS A 221 -19.41 -3.20 -2.16
CA HIS A 221 -19.37 -4.45 -2.93
C HIS A 221 -18.01 -4.68 -3.61
N TYR A 222 -17.29 -3.64 -4.05
CA TYR A 222 -15.96 -3.79 -4.64
C TYR A 222 -14.95 -4.36 -3.64
N LEU A 223 -14.97 -3.89 -2.40
CA LEU A 223 -14.09 -4.37 -1.34
C LEU A 223 -14.49 -5.77 -0.85
N THR A 224 -15.79 -6.06 -0.78
CA THR A 224 -16.29 -7.41 -0.47
C THR A 224 -15.84 -8.41 -1.52
N GLU A 225 -15.99 -8.07 -2.79
CA GLU A 225 -15.58 -8.90 -3.92
C GLU A 225 -14.06 -9.10 -3.91
N PHE A 226 -13.26 -8.03 -3.70
CA PHE A 226 -11.80 -8.14 -3.54
C PHE A 226 -11.40 -9.21 -2.53
N ARG A 227 -12.02 -9.19 -1.34
CA ARG A 227 -11.71 -10.15 -0.27
C ARG A 227 -12.10 -11.58 -0.66
N SER A 228 -13.18 -11.74 -1.41
CA SER A 228 -13.63 -13.06 -1.87
C SER A 228 -12.69 -13.73 -2.89
N LEU A 229 -11.80 -12.95 -3.52
CA LEU A 229 -10.75 -13.48 -4.41
C LEU A 229 -9.67 -14.27 -3.66
N PHE A 230 -9.63 -14.21 -2.32
CA PHE A 230 -8.58 -14.83 -1.52
C PHE A 230 -9.09 -15.98 -0.66
N ARG A 231 -8.36 -17.10 -0.69
CA ARG A 231 -8.56 -18.25 0.21
C ARG A 231 -7.34 -18.39 1.12
N LEU A 232 -7.59 -18.37 2.43
CA LEU A 232 -6.59 -18.55 3.49
C LEU A 232 -6.25 -20.02 3.70
#